data_AF-A0A7S0Z7V5-F1
#
_entry.id   AF-A0A7S0Z7V5-F1
#
_cell.length_a   1.000
_cell.length_b   1.000
_cell.length_c   1.000
_cell.angle_alpha   90.00
_cell.angle_beta   90.00
_cell.angle_gamma   90.00
#
_symmetry.space_group_name_H-M   'P 1'
#
loop_
_entity.id
_entity.type
_entity.pdbx_description
1 polymer ?
#
loop_
_entity_poly.entity_id
_entity_poly.type
_entity_poly.pdbx_seq_one_letter_code
_entity_poly.pdbx_strand_id
1 'polypeptide(L)'
;GGKWQAQMKVHGKQTYLGTFTCEDDAAKAYDEALVAQGKSRVNFPSAQEKAEQDDADAQLRANEKTARERQERGELASSFAGVTYMKLNDKGGKWQAQIRVDGKKKSLGTFFHEHDAAKAYD
;
A
#
# COMPACT_ATOMS: atom_id res chain seq x y z
N GLY A 1 26.31 -27.91 19.27
CA GLY A 1 26.28 -26.97 18.14
C GLY A 1 24.88 -27.00 17.57
N GLY A 2 24.14 -25.89 17.71
CA GLY A 2 22.75 -25.81 17.26
C GLY A 2 22.67 -25.84 15.74
N LYS A 3 21.69 -26.56 15.20
CA LYS A 3 21.36 -26.55 13.78
C LYS A 3 20.11 -25.69 13.60
N TRP A 4 20.11 -24.83 12.60
CA TRP A 4 18.96 -23.99 12.23
C TRP A 4 18.00 -24.81 11.39
N GLN A 5 16.70 -24.70 11.63
CA GLN A 5 15.67 -25.41 10.86
C GLN A 5 14.79 -24.40 10.12
N ALA A 6 14.66 -24.57 8.80
CA ALA A 6 13.72 -23.81 8.00
C ALA A 6 12.44 -24.62 7.82
N GLN A 7 11.28 -23.97 8.04
CA GLN A 7 9.98 -24.57 7.85
C GLN A 7 8.96 -23.49 7.48
N MET A 8 7.93 -23.85 6.73
CA MET A 8 6.85 -22.94 6.36
C MET A 8 5.48 -23.60 6.46
N LYS A 9 4.44 -22.79 6.66
CA LYS A 9 3.07 -23.26 6.66
C LYS A 9 2.44 -23.04 5.28
N VAL A 10 2.07 -24.12 4.61
CA VAL A 10 1.38 -24.12 3.31
C VAL A 10 0.02 -24.78 3.50
N HIS A 11 -1.06 -24.08 3.18
CA HIS A 11 -2.45 -24.57 3.34
C HIS A 11 -2.74 -25.22 4.70
N GLY A 12 -2.27 -24.61 5.79
CA GLY A 12 -2.48 -25.15 7.14
C GLY A 12 -1.46 -26.18 7.60
N LYS A 13 -0.65 -26.75 6.69
CA LYS A 13 0.32 -27.81 6.98
C LYS A 13 1.74 -27.27 7.12
N GLN A 14 2.46 -27.72 8.15
CA GLN A 14 3.88 -27.43 8.31
C GLN A 14 4.70 -28.25 7.29
N THR A 15 5.54 -27.56 6.54
CA THR A 15 6.44 -28.11 5.53
C THR A 15 7.86 -27.83 5.97
N TYR A 16 8.65 -28.88 6.12
CA TYR A 16 10.07 -28.79 6.46
C TYR A 16 10.89 -28.47 5.19
N LEU A 17 11.74 -27.46 5.29
CA LEU A 17 12.54 -26.95 4.17
C LEU A 17 14.02 -27.34 4.28
N GLY A 18 14.45 -27.78 5.47
CA GLY A 18 15.81 -28.27 5.69
C GLY A 18 16.35 -27.93 7.07
N THR A 19 17.55 -28.47 7.34
CA THR A 19 18.34 -28.15 8.52
C THR A 19 19.71 -27.68 8.07
N PHE A 20 20.10 -26.52 8.56
CA PHE A 20 21.27 -25.77 8.14
C PHE A 20 22.19 -25.53 9.33
N THR A 21 23.47 -25.32 9.04
CA THR A 21 24.46 -24.92 10.04
C THR A 21 24.52 -23.41 10.24
N CYS A 22 24.00 -22.64 9.28
CA CYS A 22 23.94 -21.19 9.28
C CYS A 22 22.50 -20.70 9.30
N GLU A 23 22.24 -19.60 10.02
CA GLU A 23 20.94 -18.94 10.08
C GLU A 23 20.57 -18.33 8.71
N ASP A 24 21.52 -17.64 8.05
CA ASP A 24 21.32 -17.06 6.72
C ASP A 24 20.89 -18.10 5.69
N ASP A 25 21.49 -19.29 5.70
CA ASP A 25 21.14 -20.35 4.75
C ASP A 25 19.72 -20.89 5.01
N ALA A 26 19.32 -21.01 6.28
CA ALA A 26 17.95 -21.37 6.65
C ALA A 26 16.94 -20.31 6.21
N ALA A 27 17.28 -19.02 6.38
CA ALA A 27 16.42 -17.91 5.99
C ALA A 27 16.32 -17.78 4.46
N LYS A 28 17.40 -18.01 3.69
CA LYS A 28 17.35 -18.08 2.22
C LYS A 28 16.48 -19.24 1.72
N ALA A 29 16.60 -20.42 2.32
CA ALA A 29 15.75 -21.56 1.97
C ALA A 29 14.27 -21.27 2.25
N TYR A 30 13.98 -20.50 3.29
CA TYR A 30 12.62 -20.04 3.57
C TYR A 30 12.12 -19.03 2.52
N ASP A 31 12.97 -18.08 2.11
CA ASP A 31 12.64 -17.09 1.07
C ASP A 31 12.38 -17.73 -0.28
N GLU A 32 13.22 -18.68 -0.71
CA GLU A 32 13.00 -19.47 -1.93
C GLU A 32 11.66 -20.20 -1.90
N ALA A 33 11.28 -20.77 -0.75
CA ALA A 33 10.02 -21.45 -0.59
C ALA A 33 8.81 -20.49 -0.61
N LEU A 34 8.97 -19.25 -0.14
CA LEU A 34 7.96 -18.21 -0.27
C LEU A 34 7.78 -17.76 -1.73
N VAL A 35 8.89 -17.55 -2.46
CA VAL A 35 8.87 -17.18 -3.87
C VAL A 35 8.21 -18.29 -4.70
N ALA A 36 8.52 -19.56 -4.42
CA ALA A 36 7.87 -20.71 -5.06
C ALA A 36 6.35 -20.78 -4.79
N GLN A 37 5.87 -20.20 -3.68
CA GLN A 37 4.45 -20.04 -3.36
C GLN A 37 3.83 -18.76 -3.96
N GLY A 38 4.58 -17.99 -4.77
CA GLY A 38 4.14 -16.72 -5.32
C GLY A 38 4.03 -15.60 -4.30
N LYS A 39 4.73 -15.71 -3.16
CA LYS A 39 4.78 -14.67 -2.13
C LYS A 39 6.03 -13.82 -2.34
N SER A 40 5.83 -12.50 -2.38
CA SER A 40 6.92 -11.53 -2.63
C SER A 40 7.60 -11.02 -1.36
N ARG A 41 7.02 -11.25 -0.18
CA ARG A 41 7.59 -10.75 1.09
C ARG A 41 8.61 -11.73 1.65
N VAL A 42 9.88 -11.52 1.31
CA VAL A 42 11.05 -12.31 1.71
C VAL A 42 11.91 -11.59 2.76
N ASN A 43 12.81 -12.32 3.42
CA ASN A 43 13.77 -11.76 4.37
C ASN A 43 14.94 -11.04 3.68
N PHE A 44 15.35 -11.52 2.50
CA PHE A 44 16.44 -10.97 1.70
C PHE A 44 15.93 -10.44 0.35
N PRO A 45 15.23 -9.30 0.32
CA PRO A 45 14.86 -8.66 -0.94
C PRO A 45 16.11 -8.17 -1.68
N SER A 46 16.05 -8.11 -3.01
CA SER A 46 17.09 -7.50 -3.82
C SER A 46 17.26 -6.00 -3.50
N ALA A 47 18.40 -5.43 -3.86
CA ALA A 47 18.66 -4.01 -3.67
C ALA A 47 17.61 -3.12 -4.39
N GLN A 48 17.13 -3.57 -5.54
CA GLN A 48 16.10 -2.87 -6.31
C GLN A 48 14.75 -2.91 -5.57
N GLU A 49 14.30 -4.09 -5.14
CA GLU A 49 13.04 -4.25 -4.40
C GLU A 49 13.05 -3.44 -3.09
N LYS A 50 14.22 -3.38 -2.43
CA LYS A 50 14.38 -2.55 -1.23
C LYS A 50 14.25 -1.06 -1.54
N ALA A 51 14.87 -0.59 -2.62
CA ALA A 51 14.76 0.81 -3.06
C ALA A 51 13.31 1.15 -3.43
N GLU A 52 12.62 0.28 -4.16
CA GLU A 52 11.21 0.45 -4.52
C GLU A 52 10.30 0.53 -3.29
N GLN A 53 10.57 -0.29 -2.27
CA GLN A 53 9.86 -0.23 -0.99
C GLN A 53 10.15 1.08 -0.24
N ASP A 54 11.42 1.47 -0.14
CA ASP A 54 11.83 2.72 0.53
C ASP A 54 11.22 3.96 -0.16
N ASP A 55 11.17 3.99 -1.49
CA ASP A 55 10.52 5.04 -2.28
C ASP A 55 9.00 5.07 -2.04
N ALA A 56 8.34 3.91 -2.01
CA ALA A 56 6.91 3.81 -1.72
C ALA A 56 6.59 4.30 -0.29
N ASP A 57 7.39 3.92 0.70
CA ASP A 57 7.28 4.39 2.08
C ASP A 57 7.53 5.90 2.19
N ALA A 58 8.49 6.43 1.44
CA ALA A 58 8.76 7.87 1.39
C ALA A 58 7.57 8.65 0.78
N GLN A 59 6.98 8.14 -0.30
CA GLN A 59 5.78 8.72 -0.91
C GLN A 59 4.59 8.68 0.05
N LEU A 60 4.38 7.56 0.75
CA LEU A 60 3.31 7.43 1.73
C LEU A 60 3.46 8.49 2.84
N ARG A 61 4.65 8.62 3.42
CA ARG A 61 4.94 9.62 4.47
C ARG A 61 4.76 11.05 3.95
N ALA A 62 5.17 11.34 2.73
CA ALA A 62 4.99 12.65 2.10
C ALA A 62 3.51 12.98 1.89
N ASN A 63 2.71 12.00 1.47
CA ASN A 63 1.27 12.13 1.30
C ASN A 63 0.56 12.33 2.64
N GLU A 64 0.94 11.59 3.68
CA GLU A 64 0.40 11.77 5.03
C GLU A 64 0.72 13.16 5.60
N LYS A 65 1.96 13.64 5.42
CA LYS A 65 2.36 14.98 5.81
C LYS A 65 1.53 16.04 5.07
N THR A 66 1.38 15.89 3.77
CA THR A 66 0.60 16.81 2.93
C THR A 66 -0.88 16.81 3.32
N ALA A 67 -1.47 15.63 3.58
CA ALA A 67 -2.85 15.48 4.01
C ALA A 67 -3.10 16.14 5.38
N ARG A 68 -2.17 15.95 6.33
CA ARG A 68 -2.22 16.59 7.65
C ARG A 68 -2.13 18.11 7.54
N GLU A 69 -1.19 18.63 6.78
CA GLU A 69 -1.03 20.08 6.59
C GLU A 69 -2.26 20.71 5.93
N ARG A 70 -2.86 20.02 4.95
CA ARG A 70 -4.13 20.46 4.34
C ARG A 70 -5.28 20.44 5.32
N GLN A 71 -5.38 19.41 6.15
CA GLN A 71 -6.39 19.35 7.21
C GLN A 71 -6.21 20.50 8.21
N GLU A 72 -4.98 20.81 8.62
CA GLU A 72 -4.66 21.93 9.51
C GLU A 72 -4.97 23.30 8.86
N ARG A 73 -4.80 23.44 7.55
CA ARG A 73 -5.20 24.64 6.78
C ARG A 73 -6.69 24.70 6.42
N GLY A 74 -7.48 23.69 6.78
CA GLY A 74 -8.90 23.60 6.41
C GLY A 74 -9.15 23.31 4.92
N GLU A 75 -8.12 22.90 4.19
CA GLU A 75 -8.15 22.61 2.75
C GLU A 75 -8.56 21.15 2.53
N LEU A 76 -9.87 20.85 2.61
CA LEU A 76 -10.43 19.55 2.24
C LEU A 76 -10.52 19.34 0.71
N ALA A 77 -9.94 20.26 -0.07
CA ALA A 77 -9.90 20.21 -1.52
C ALA A 77 -8.77 19.30 -2.01
N SER A 78 -9.11 18.45 -2.98
CA SER A 78 -8.16 17.53 -3.61
C SER A 78 -7.09 18.28 -4.39
N SER A 79 -5.94 17.63 -4.61
CA SER A 79 -4.96 18.11 -5.60
C SER A 79 -5.50 17.99 -7.04
N PHE A 80 -6.49 17.13 -7.24
CA PHE A 80 -7.06 16.83 -8.55
C PHE A 80 -8.23 17.77 -8.85
N ALA A 81 -8.24 18.33 -10.05
CA ALA A 81 -9.33 19.20 -10.51
C ALA A 81 -10.67 18.47 -10.38
N GLY A 82 -11.67 19.16 -9.84
CA GLY A 82 -13.02 18.60 -9.67
C GLY A 82 -13.16 17.51 -8.60
N VAL A 83 -12.10 17.16 -7.86
CA VAL A 83 -12.18 16.19 -6.75
C VAL A 83 -12.26 16.94 -5.41
N THR A 84 -13.11 16.49 -4.50
CA THR A 84 -13.28 17.14 -3.18
C THR A 84 -13.58 16.09 -2.12
N TYR A 85 -12.98 16.23 -0.93
CA TYR A 85 -13.29 15.36 0.19
C TYR A 85 -14.59 15.80 0.88
N MET A 86 -15.62 14.96 0.80
CA MET A 86 -16.87 15.12 1.55
C MET A 86 -16.74 14.44 2.90
N LYS A 87 -16.59 15.22 3.97
CA LYS A 87 -16.68 14.68 5.34
C LYS A 87 -18.14 14.29 5.61
N LEU A 88 -18.38 12.99 5.82
CA LEU A 88 -19.74 12.47 6.00
C LEU A 88 -20.10 12.36 7.48
N ASN A 89 -19.21 11.90 8.34
CA ASN A 89 -19.42 11.74 9.79
C ASN A 89 -18.06 11.73 10.54
N ASP A 90 -18.08 11.55 11.87
CA ASP A 90 -16.87 11.35 12.70
C ASP A 90 -16.08 10.09 12.34
N LYS A 91 -16.68 9.16 11.58
CA LYS A 91 -16.03 7.94 11.07
C LYS A 91 -15.24 8.15 9.77
N GLY A 92 -15.19 9.39 9.27
CA GLY A 92 -14.51 9.75 8.03
C GLY A 92 -15.47 10.24 6.92
N GLY A 93 -14.91 10.43 5.74
CA GLY A 93 -15.56 10.98 4.56
C GLY A 93 -15.25 10.20 3.28
N LYS A 94 -15.82 10.65 2.16
CA LYS A 94 -15.62 10.09 0.82
C LYS A 94 -15.09 11.15 -0.13
N TRP A 95 -14.34 10.74 -1.14
CA TRP A 95 -13.91 11.60 -2.22
C TRP A 95 -15.00 11.72 -3.27
N GLN A 96 -15.45 12.93 -3.59
CA GLN A 96 -16.44 13.18 -4.64
C GLN A 96 -15.76 13.76 -5.87
N ALA A 97 -16.05 13.19 -7.04
CA ALA A 97 -15.66 13.75 -8.33
C ALA A 97 -16.83 14.56 -8.91
N GLN A 98 -16.57 15.79 -9.36
CA GLN A 98 -17.56 16.70 -9.93
C GLN A 98 -17.01 17.45 -11.15
N ILE A 99 -17.83 17.59 -12.18
CA ILE A 99 -17.56 18.43 -13.36
C ILE A 99 -18.53 19.60 -13.44
N ARG A 100 -18.19 20.60 -14.26
CA ARG A 100 -19.13 21.66 -14.66
C ARG A 100 -19.49 21.47 -16.13
N VAL A 101 -20.78 21.31 -16.42
CA VAL A 101 -21.34 21.28 -17.77
C VAL A 101 -22.36 22.42 -17.85
N ASP A 102 -22.19 23.33 -18.80
CA ASP A 102 -23.05 24.52 -18.98
C ASP A 102 -23.23 25.35 -17.69
N GLY A 103 -22.15 25.50 -16.92
CA GLY A 103 -22.15 26.22 -15.64
C GLY A 103 -22.82 25.47 -14.49
N LYS A 104 -23.41 24.30 -14.73
CA LYS A 104 -24.04 23.45 -13.70
C LYS A 104 -23.06 22.38 -13.21
N LYS A 105 -22.96 22.22 -11.89
CA LYS A 105 -22.17 21.14 -11.29
C LYS A 105 -22.88 19.80 -11.50
N LYS A 106 -22.16 18.80 -12.01
CA LYS A 106 -22.62 17.42 -12.13
C LYS A 106 -21.66 16.52 -11.36
N SER A 107 -22.21 15.72 -10.44
CA SER A 107 -21.45 14.72 -9.68
C SER A 107 -21.21 13.50 -10.56
N LEU A 108 -19.96 13.02 -10.62
CA LEU A 108 -19.56 11.81 -11.33
C LEU A 108 -19.51 10.57 -10.42
N GLY A 109 -19.39 10.78 -9.11
CA GLY A 109 -19.47 9.70 -8.13
C GLY A 109 -18.88 10.08 -6.78
N THR A 110 -18.98 9.16 -5.83
CA THR A 110 -18.26 9.22 -4.55
C THR A 110 -17.44 7.95 -4.37
N PHE A 111 -16.21 8.10 -3.91
CA PHE A 111 -15.17 7.07 -3.89
C PHE A 111 -14.48 7.04 -2.52
N PHE A 112 -13.83 5.92 -2.21
CA PHE A 112 -13.07 5.78 -0.97
C PHE A 112 -11.66 6.39 -1.07
N HIS A 113 -11.08 6.43 -2.28
CA HIS A 113 -9.75 6.99 -2.54
C HIS A 113 -9.82 8.20 -3.46
N GLU A 114 -8.92 9.16 -3.25
CA GLU A 114 -8.79 10.38 -4.05
C GLU A 114 -8.49 10.06 -5.53
N HIS A 115 -7.61 9.09 -5.76
CA HIS A 115 -7.18 8.68 -7.09
C HIS A 115 -8.30 8.03 -7.92
N ASP A 116 -9.20 7.27 -7.28
CA ASP A 116 -10.36 6.69 -7.96
C ASP A 116 -11.35 7.78 -8.39
N ALA A 117 -11.51 8.81 -7.54
CA ALA A 117 -12.30 10.00 -7.89
C ALA A 117 -11.65 10.82 -9.01
N ALA A 118 -10.32 10.96 -9.01
CA ALA A 118 -9.59 11.65 -10.06
C ALA A 118 -9.72 10.95 -11.41
N LYS A 119 -9.62 9.62 -11.45
CA LYS A 119 -9.87 8.81 -12.67
C LYS A 119 -11.28 8.96 -13.21
N ALA A 120 -12.26 9.20 -12.35
CA ALA A 120 -13.63 9.42 -12.79
C ALA A 120 -13.85 10.83 -13.34
N TYR A 121 -12.93 11.78 -13.10
CA TYR A 121 -13.00 13.15 -13.60
C TYR A 121 -12.35 13.32 -14.98
N ASP A 122 -11.27 12.59 -15.26
CA ASP A 122 -10.56 12.55 -16.56
C ASP A 122 -11.46 11.96 -17.66
#